data_AF-A0A847W7C5-F1
#
_entry.id   AF-A0A847W7C5-F1
#
_cell.length_a   1.000
_cell.length_b   1.000
_cell.length_c   1.000
_cell.angle_alpha   90.00
_cell.angle_beta   90.00
_cell.angle_gamma   90.00
#
_symmetry.space_group_name_H-M   'P 1'
#
loop_
_entity.id
_entity.type
_entity.pdbx_description
1 polymer ?
#
loop_
_entity_poly.entity_id
_entity_poly.type
_entity_poly.pdbx_seq_one_letter_code
_entity_poly.pdbx_strand_id
1 'polypeptide(L)' 'MDKKTAVRTLLKHSFFLTEEAKNAILEKLDSMSETEIDTIGKFLALEKERSLVNAQMISQAAEEVLADQ' A
#
# COMPACT_ATOMS: atom_id res chain seq x y z
N MET A 1 -6.80 11.21 -13.00
CA MET A 1 -5.48 10.75 -12.50
C MET A 1 -5.05 9.59 -13.38
N ASP A 2 -3.79 9.58 -13.86
CA ASP A 2 -3.27 8.48 -14.69
C ASP A 2 -2.90 7.26 -13.82
N LYS A 3 -2.93 6.03 -14.38
CA LYS A 3 -2.64 4.79 -13.66
C LYS A 3 -1.23 4.77 -13.07
N LYS A 4 -0.22 5.27 -13.78
CA LYS A 4 1.16 5.41 -13.27
C LYS A 4 1.19 6.37 -12.08
N THR A 5 0.52 7.51 -12.16
CA THR A 5 0.39 8.44 -11.02
C THR A 5 -0.29 7.80 -9.81
N ALA A 6 -1.33 6.98 -10.03
CA ALA A 6 -1.97 6.24 -8.95
C ALA A 6 -1.00 5.23 -8.30
N VAL A 7 -0.26 4.45 -9.10
CA VAL A 7 0.76 3.52 -8.61
C VAL A 7 1.88 4.25 -7.85
N ARG A 8 2.38 5.39 -8.35
CA ARG A 8 3.37 6.23 -7.64
C ARG A 8 2.85 6.67 -6.27
N THR A 9 1.58 7.08 -6.21
CA THR A 9 0.95 7.51 -4.96
C THR A 9 0.84 6.35 -3.97
N LEU A 10 0.36 5.19 -4.43
CA LEU A 10 0.23 3.99 -3.61
C LEU A 10 1.59 3.49 -3.08
N LEU A 11 2.64 3.51 -3.92
CA LEU A 11 4.01 3.14 -3.52
C LEU A 11 4.59 4.09 -2.46
N LYS A 12 4.37 5.40 -2.61
CA LYS A 12 4.88 6.38 -1.65
C LYS A 12 4.28 6.17 -0.24
N HIS A 13 3.04 5.71 -0.19
CA HIS A 13 2.31 5.48 1.05
C HIS A 13 2.25 4.00 1.48
N SER A 14 2.99 3.11 0.81
CA SER A 14 3.12 1.73 1.26
C SER A 14 4.14 1.65 2.39
N PHE A 15 3.75 1.07 3.52
CA PHE A 15 4.66 0.86 4.66
C PHE A 15 5.17 -0.58 4.74
N PHE A 16 4.65 -1.47 3.88
CA PHE A 16 4.99 -2.88 3.84
C PHE A 16 6.15 -3.21 2.88
N LEU A 17 6.59 -2.23 2.07
CA LEU A 17 7.73 -2.36 1.17
C LEU A 17 8.91 -1.57 1.74
N THR A 18 10.13 -2.08 1.56
CA THR A 18 11.35 -1.32 1.84
C THR A 18 11.53 -0.20 0.82
N GLU A 19 12.32 0.81 1.17
CA GLU A 19 12.62 1.92 0.26
C GLU A 19 13.35 1.44 -1.00
N GLU A 20 14.22 0.42 -0.88
CA GLU A 20 14.90 -0.20 -2.03
C GLU A 20 13.88 -0.83 -2.99
N ALA A 21 12.91 -1.57 -2.45
CA ALA A 21 11.86 -2.19 -3.27
C ALA A 21 10.97 -1.14 -3.96
N LYS A 22 10.61 -0.07 -3.24
CA LYS A 22 9.85 1.05 -3.82
C LYS A 22 10.60 1.70 -4.97
N ASN A 23 11.88 2.02 -4.76
CA ASN A 23 12.71 2.66 -5.77
C ASN A 23 12.87 1.78 -7.01
N ALA A 24 13.11 0.47 -6.84
CA ALA A 24 13.21 -0.46 -7.96
C ALA A 24 11.92 -0.54 -8.81
N ILE A 25 10.75 -0.45 -8.17
CA ILE A 25 9.47 -0.42 -8.88
C ILE A 25 9.28 0.93 -9.60
N LEU A 26 9.62 2.04 -8.95
CA LEU A 26 9.51 3.38 -9.52
C LEU A 26 10.40 3.58 -10.75
N GLU A 27 11.63 3.08 -10.72
CA GLU A 27 12.57 3.12 -11.86
C GLU A 27 12.02 2.39 -13.08
N LYS A 28 11.35 1.26 -12.87
CA LYS A 28 10.78 0.45 -13.96
C LYS A 28 9.41 0.94 -14.42
N LEU A 29 8.71 1.75 -13.62
CA LEU A 29 7.31 2.12 -13.84
C LEU A 29 7.07 2.77 -15.21
N ASP A 30 8.03 3.56 -15.70
CA ASP A 30 7.87 4.22 -17.00
C ASP A 30 8.00 3.24 -18.18
N SER A 31 8.74 2.14 -17.99
CA SER A 31 8.94 1.07 -18.98
C SER A 31 7.91 -0.06 -18.91
N MET A 32 7.07 -0.09 -17.87
CA MET A 32 6.04 -1.12 -17.70
C MET A 32 4.91 -0.99 -18.72
N SER A 33 4.41 -2.13 -19.17
CA SER A 33 3.16 -2.22 -19.93
C SER A 33 1.95 -1.84 -19.09
N GLU A 34 0.84 -1.49 -19.74
CA GLU A 34 -0.42 -1.23 -19.02
C GLU A 34 -0.85 -2.38 -18.11
N THR A 35 -0.69 -3.63 -18.57
CA THR A 35 -1.07 -4.82 -17.79
C THR A 35 -0.25 -4.97 -16.52
N GLU A 36 1.06 -4.68 -16.59
CA GLU A 36 1.95 -4.71 -15.41
C GLU A 36 1.59 -3.60 -14.42
N ILE A 37 1.29 -2.40 -14.93
CA ILE A 37 0.82 -1.27 -14.12
C ILE A 37 -0.50 -1.61 -13.42
N ASP A 38 -1.44 -2.23 -14.13
CA ASP A 38 -2.74 -2.65 -13.59
C ASP A 38 -2.55 -3.71 -12.49
N THR A 39 -1.64 -4.66 -12.70
CA THR A 39 -1.34 -5.75 -11.77
C THR A 39 -0.75 -5.22 -10.47
N ILE A 40 0.28 -4.37 -10.57
CA ILE A 40 0.90 -3.73 -9.40
C ILE A 40 -0.10 -2.81 -8.70
N GLY A 41 -0.89 -2.04 -9.44
CA GLY A 41 -1.93 -1.18 -8.88
C GLY A 41 -2.94 -1.96 -8.03
N LYS A 42 -3.44 -3.10 -8.53
CA LYS A 42 -4.35 -3.98 -7.78
C LYS A 42 -3.70 -4.56 -6.54
N PHE A 43 -2.46 -5.03 -6.65
CA PHE A 43 -1.71 -5.54 -5.50
C PHE A 43 -1.55 -4.49 -4.40
N LEU A 44 -1.10 -3.28 -4.76
CA LEU A 44 -0.92 -2.18 -3.80
C LEU A 44 -2.24 -1.75 -3.14
N ALA A 45 -3.34 -1.74 -3.91
CA ALA A 45 -4.67 -1.42 -3.38
C ALA A 45 -5.14 -2.46 -2.35
N LEU A 46 -4.96 -3.75 -2.65
CA LEU A 46 -5.32 -4.84 -1.74
C LEU A 46 -4.52 -4.80 -0.44
N GLU A 47 -3.20 -4.54 -0.52
CA GLU A 47 -2.37 -4.40 0.69
C GLU A 47 -2.78 -3.19 1.53
N LYS A 48 -3.18 -2.09 0.89
CA LYS A 48 -3.70 -0.92 1.60
C LYS A 48 -5.00 -1.24 2.35
N GLU A 49 -5.92 -1.95 1.72
CA GLU A 49 -7.17 -2.39 2.33
C GLU A 49 -6.91 -3.28 3.56
N ARG A 50 -6.05 -4.30 3.42
CA ARG A 50 -5.63 -5.16 4.55
C ARG A 50 -5.02 -4.35 5.68
N SER A 51 -4.15 -3.39 5.37
CA SER A 51 -3.54 -2.52 6.37
C SER A 51 -4.57 -1.69 7.13
N LEU A 52 -5.62 -1.19 6.47
CA LEU A 52 -6.70 -0.44 7.13
C LEU A 52 -7.54 -1.33 8.05
N VAL A 53 -7.89 -2.54 7.61
CA VAL A 53 -8.62 -3.51 8.44
C VAL A 53 -7.80 -3.87 9.68
N ASN A 54 -6.51 -4.17 9.51
CA ASN A 54 -5.62 -4.46 10.65
C ASN A 54 -5.51 -3.28 11.62
N ALA A 55 -5.40 -2.04 11.11
CA ALA A 55 -5.34 -0.85 11.96
C ALA A 55 -6.62 -0.67 12.79
N GLN A 56 -7.79 -0.96 12.21
CA GLN A 56 -9.07 -0.91 12.92
C GLN A 56 -9.13 -1.97 14.03
N MET A 57 -8.71 -3.21 13.74
CA MET A 57 -8.68 -4.27 14.75
C MET A 57 -7.73 -3.94 15.91
N ILE A 58 -6.55 -3.38 15.60
CA ILE A 58 -5.59 -2.94 16.63
C ILE A 58 -6.18 -1.81 17.47
N SER A 59 -6.88 -0.84 16.85
CA SER A 59 -7.54 0.25 17.58
C SER A 59 -8.58 -0.28 18.56
N GLN A 60 -9.44 -1.21 18.13
CA GLN A 60 -10.45 -1.83 18.98
C GLN A 60 -9.81 -2.59 20.15
N ALA A 61 -8.79 -3.40 19.88
CA ALA A 61 -8.08 -4.13 20.92
C ALA A 61 -7.38 -3.19 21.92
N ALA A 62 -6.84 -2.06 21.45
CA ALA A 62 -6.21 -1.07 22.31
C ALA A 62 -7.23 -0.37 23.23
N GLU A 63 -8.42 -0.06 22.71
CA GLU A 63 -9.52 0.52 23.50
C GLU A 63 -9.98 -0.43 24.61
N GLU A 64 -10.11 -1.73 24.31
CA GLU A 64 -10.46 -2.76 25.31
C GLU A 64 -9.40 -2.84 26.43
N VAL A 65 -8.12 -2.89 26.07
CA VAL A 65 -7.02 -2.96 27.06
C VAL A 65 -6.96 -1.71 27.95
N LEU A 66 -7.26 -0.53 27.40
CA LEU A 66 -7.26 0.73 28.15
C LEU A 66 -8.51 0.91 29.02
N ALA A 67 -9.63 0.29 28.67
CA ALA A 67 -10.86 0.34 29.47
C ALA A 67 -10.83 -0.61 30.69
N ASP A 68 -9.99 -1.64 30.66
CA ASP A 68 -9.76 -2.59 31.76
C ASP A 68 -8.72 -2.10 32.80
N GLN A 69 -8.21 -0.86 32.68
CA GLN A 69 -7.34 -0.19 33.66
C GLN A 69 -8.10 0.87 34.48
#